data_AF-A0A2S7X929-F1
#
_entry.id   AF-A0A2S7X929-F1
#
_cell.length_a   1.000
_cell.length_b   1.000
_cell.length_c   1.000
_cell.angle_alpha   90.00
_cell.angle_beta   90.00
_cell.angle_gamma   90.00
#
_symmetry.space_group_name_H-M   'P 1'
#
loop_
_entity.id
_entity.type
_entity.pdbx_description
1 polymer ?
#
loop_
_entity_poly.entity_id
_entity_poly.type
_entity_poly.pdbx_seq_one_letter_code
_entity_poly.pdbx_strand_id
1 'polypeptide(L)'
;MIKKQLLICFLLLLPTLLWSAASNFTHTWWVENITGIPSIIVGVYFLFFLLLLLCRYYLYSFFCLLLATLWLYQTPSQHYITSSCVDPLKVLQYNLYYTNPDLTPFLNYLTKTDIDLVVLQETSPWHGERFMALINNYPYQFGGAPTLGYPSGQMIISKQPLNLRAQNTPAGHYMISGIWQSSEERPVSLYTAHPPSPRTKQLWHERNALIGSLERLADYSPYADTLIIGDFNLSANTKRFNTIYNDYHTAPIQSWPRELKGISIPSFTRIAIDHLWIKNAESPSLSICKREVLPQFSGSDHSAVITYLSVQ
;
A
#
# COMPACT_ATOMS: atom_id res chain seq x y z
N MET A 1 -9.68 48.42 -6.04
CA MET A 1 -9.33 47.56 -4.87
C MET A 1 -9.85 46.13 -5.03
N ILE A 2 -11.14 45.94 -5.33
CA ILE A 2 -11.79 44.62 -5.52
C ILE A 2 -11.08 43.73 -6.57
N LYS A 3 -10.74 44.27 -7.74
CA LYS A 3 -10.03 43.50 -8.81
C LYS A 3 -8.69 42.90 -8.34
N LYS A 4 -7.94 43.61 -7.48
CA LYS A 4 -6.64 43.15 -6.96
C LYS A 4 -6.81 42.02 -5.93
N GLN A 5 -7.83 42.13 -5.07
CA GLN A 5 -8.13 41.09 -4.08
C GLN A 5 -8.63 39.80 -4.77
N LEU A 6 -9.49 39.93 -5.79
CA LEU A 6 -9.94 38.80 -6.61
C LEU A 6 -8.78 38.09 -7.32
N LEU A 7 -7.83 38.86 -7.87
CA LEU A 7 -6.64 38.30 -8.50
C LEU A 7 -5.77 37.53 -7.50
N ILE A 8 -5.57 38.05 -6.28
CA ILE A 8 -4.81 37.34 -5.23
C ILE A 8 -5.53 36.05 -4.85
N CYS A 9 -6.84 36.07 -4.61
CA CYS A 9 -7.60 34.86 -4.29
C CYS A 9 -7.52 33.81 -5.41
N PHE A 10 -7.61 34.23 -6.67
CA PHE A 10 -7.43 33.33 -7.81
C PHE A 10 -6.04 32.69 -7.82
N LEU A 11 -4.98 33.49 -7.61
CA LEU A 11 -3.61 32.97 -7.56
C LEU A 11 -3.39 31.98 -6.40
N LEU A 12 -4.05 32.17 -5.26
CA LEU A 12 -4.00 31.23 -4.13
C LEU A 12 -4.70 29.90 -4.43
N LEU A 13 -5.78 29.91 -5.22
CA LEU A 13 -6.49 28.69 -5.61
C LEU A 13 -5.85 27.98 -6.81
N LEU A 14 -5.02 28.68 -7.58
CA LEU A 14 -4.38 28.14 -8.79
C LEU A 14 -3.64 26.81 -8.56
N PRO A 15 -2.83 26.62 -7.49
CA PRO A 15 -2.19 25.33 -7.22
C PRO A 15 -3.19 24.18 -7.06
N THR A 16 -4.28 24.40 -6.32
CA THR A 16 -5.36 23.40 -6.15
C THR A 16 -6.05 23.08 -7.47
N LEU A 17 -6.35 24.09 -8.29
CA LEU A 17 -6.97 23.90 -9.59
C LEU A 17 -6.07 23.11 -10.55
N LEU A 18 -4.78 23.48 -10.61
CA LEU A 18 -3.78 22.78 -11.43
C LEU A 18 -3.56 21.35 -10.95
N TRP A 19 -3.49 21.13 -9.63
CA TRP A 19 -3.33 19.80 -9.05
C TRP A 19 -4.53 18.90 -9.35
N SER A 20 -5.76 19.41 -9.18
CA SER A 20 -6.99 18.69 -9.49
C SER A 20 -7.14 18.38 -10.99
N ALA A 21 -6.73 19.31 -11.86
CA ALA A 21 -6.65 19.05 -13.30
C ALA A 21 -5.59 17.97 -13.60
N ALA A 22 -4.40 18.10 -13.02
CA ALA A 22 -3.29 17.17 -13.19
C ALA A 22 -3.63 15.74 -12.72
N SER A 23 -4.32 15.59 -11.59
CA SER A 23 -4.69 14.28 -11.02
C SER A 23 -5.65 13.49 -11.90
N ASN A 24 -6.29 14.12 -12.88
CA ASN A 24 -7.09 13.45 -13.89
C ASN A 24 -6.26 12.83 -15.04
N PHE A 25 -5.00 13.23 -15.21
CA PHE A 25 -4.11 12.73 -16.26
C PHE A 25 -3.33 11.49 -15.80
N THR A 26 -3.97 10.34 -15.84
CA THR A 26 -3.36 9.03 -15.47
C THR A 26 -2.50 8.43 -16.58
N HIS A 27 -2.33 9.09 -17.72
CA HIS A 27 -1.54 8.57 -18.85
C HIS A 27 -0.09 9.09 -18.89
N THR A 28 0.25 10.02 -18.01
CA THR A 28 1.59 10.63 -17.94
C THR A 28 2.27 10.20 -16.65
N TRP A 29 3.34 9.40 -16.78
CA TRP A 29 3.98 8.72 -15.65
C TRP A 29 4.35 9.64 -14.48
N TRP A 30 5.00 10.77 -14.74
CA TRP A 30 5.44 11.70 -13.71
C TRP A 30 4.27 12.48 -13.09
N VAL A 31 3.22 12.76 -13.86
CA VAL A 31 2.02 13.45 -13.37
C VAL A 31 1.30 12.56 -12.35
N GLU A 32 1.09 11.28 -12.68
CA GLU A 32 0.44 10.33 -11.78
C GLU A 32 1.24 10.13 -10.49
N ASN A 33 2.57 9.99 -10.60
CA ASN A 33 3.42 9.84 -9.42
C ASN A 33 3.39 11.08 -8.51
N ILE A 34 3.50 12.29 -9.07
CA ILE A 34 3.48 13.53 -8.28
C ILE A 34 2.10 13.74 -7.63
N THR A 35 1.04 13.61 -8.42
CA THR A 35 -0.33 13.85 -7.93
C THR A 35 -0.80 12.78 -6.93
N GLY A 36 -0.15 11.62 -6.92
CA GLY A 36 -0.32 10.60 -5.88
C GLY A 36 0.31 10.95 -4.53
N ILE A 37 0.99 12.08 -4.37
CA ILE A 37 1.65 12.49 -3.12
C ILE A 37 1.06 13.83 -2.62
N PRO A 38 -0.06 13.80 -1.86
CA PRO A 38 -0.73 15.03 -1.40
C PRO A 38 0.18 15.97 -0.58
N SER A 39 1.21 15.45 0.08
CA SER A 39 2.13 16.27 0.88
C SER A 39 2.94 17.27 0.06
N ILE A 40 3.10 17.07 -1.26
CA ILE A 40 3.75 18.05 -2.15
C ILE A 40 2.93 19.34 -2.22
N ILE A 41 1.60 19.26 -2.45
CA ILE A 41 0.75 20.45 -2.50
C ILE A 41 0.58 21.10 -1.12
N VAL A 42 0.61 20.30 -0.04
CA VAL A 42 0.70 20.84 1.33
C VAL A 42 1.98 21.69 1.48
N GLY A 43 3.12 21.20 1.01
CA GLY A 43 4.39 21.94 1.03
C GLY A 43 4.34 23.25 0.24
N VAL A 44 3.68 23.26 -0.92
CA VAL A 44 3.45 24.49 -1.71
C VAL A 44 2.63 25.51 -0.93
N TYR A 45 1.52 25.08 -0.32
CA TYR A 45 0.70 25.98 0.50
C TYR A 45 1.40 26.46 1.77
N PHE A 46 2.23 25.61 2.38
CA PHE A 46 3.04 26.00 3.53
C PHE A 46 4.11 27.04 3.15
N LEU A 47 4.74 26.91 1.98
CA LEU A 47 5.66 27.91 1.46
C LEU A 47 4.93 29.25 1.22
N PHE A 48 3.75 29.22 0.61
CA PHE A 48 2.93 30.44 0.41
C PHE A 48 2.52 31.07 1.74
N PHE A 49 2.16 30.26 2.73
CA PHE A 49 1.90 30.72 4.10
C PHE A 49 3.11 31.50 4.65
N LEU A 50 4.32 30.93 4.62
CA LEU A 50 5.51 31.59 5.14
C LEU A 50 5.83 32.90 4.40
N LEU A 51 5.78 32.89 3.06
CA LEU A 51 6.07 34.08 2.24
C LEU A 51 5.07 35.21 2.50
N LEU A 52 3.78 34.89 2.58
CA LEU A 52 2.72 35.87 2.84
C LEU A 52 2.78 36.40 4.28
N LEU A 53 3.12 35.53 5.24
CA LEU A 53 3.34 35.92 6.63
C LEU A 53 4.48 36.94 6.75
N LEU A 54 5.62 36.66 6.12
CA LEU A 54 6.79 37.56 6.09
C LEU A 54 6.48 38.90 5.42
N CYS A 55 5.66 38.88 4.37
CA CYS A 55 5.16 40.08 3.68
C CYS A 55 3.99 40.77 4.40
N ARG A 56 3.60 40.31 5.60
CA ARG A 56 2.50 40.85 6.43
C ARG A 56 1.11 40.77 5.80
N TYR A 57 0.91 39.83 4.88
CA TYR A 57 -0.39 39.49 4.27
C TYR A 57 -1.16 38.45 5.12
N TYR A 58 -1.43 38.78 6.39
CA TYR A 58 -1.92 37.82 7.39
C TYR A 58 -3.19 37.06 6.99
N LEU A 59 -4.18 37.75 6.41
CA LEU A 59 -5.43 37.10 5.95
C LEU A 59 -5.16 36.02 4.90
N TYR A 60 -4.34 36.33 3.89
CA TYR A 60 -4.01 35.40 2.81
C TYR A 60 -3.10 34.26 3.29
N SER A 61 -2.20 34.56 4.23
CA SER A 61 -1.41 33.57 4.94
C SER A 61 -2.32 32.57 5.64
N PHE A 62 -3.31 33.04 6.41
CA PHE A 62 -4.29 32.17 7.08
C PHE A 62 -5.05 31.28 6.08
N PHE A 63 -5.47 31.82 4.92
CA PHE A 63 -6.08 31.01 3.87
C PHE A 63 -5.15 29.93 3.31
N CYS A 64 -3.85 30.20 3.14
CA CYS A 64 -2.89 29.17 2.72
C CYS A 64 -2.76 28.05 3.75
N LEU A 65 -2.74 28.40 5.04
CA LEU A 65 -2.72 27.42 6.11
C LEU A 65 -4.00 26.56 6.09
N LEU A 66 -5.17 27.16 5.89
CA LEU A 66 -6.43 26.42 5.74
C LEU A 66 -6.37 25.45 4.55
N LEU A 67 -5.90 25.90 3.38
CA LEU A 67 -5.76 25.05 2.19
C LEU A 67 -4.77 23.91 2.43
N ALA A 68 -3.64 24.17 3.10
CA ALA A 68 -2.70 23.13 3.51
C ALA A 68 -3.38 22.08 4.41
N THR A 69 -4.18 22.50 5.39
CA THR A 69 -4.91 21.57 6.28
C THR A 69 -5.97 20.75 5.55
N LEU A 70 -6.66 21.32 4.56
CA LEU A 70 -7.62 20.58 3.74
C LEU A 70 -6.92 19.52 2.88
N TRP A 71 -5.75 19.83 2.33
CA TRP A 71 -4.95 18.86 1.58
C TRP A 71 -4.34 17.77 2.46
N LEU A 72 -3.99 18.08 3.72
CA LEU A 72 -3.55 17.07 4.68
C LEU A 72 -4.61 15.99 4.93
N TYR A 73 -5.90 16.34 4.90
CA TYR A 73 -7.00 15.39 5.05
C TYR A 73 -7.07 14.35 3.91
N GLN A 74 -6.44 14.61 2.77
CA GLN A 74 -6.33 13.63 1.68
C GLN A 74 -5.28 12.55 1.95
N THR A 75 -4.43 12.72 2.97
CA THR A 75 -3.43 11.73 3.34
C THR A 75 -4.11 10.49 3.94
N PRO A 76 -3.75 9.26 3.53
CA PRO A 76 -4.33 8.04 4.09
C PRO A 76 -4.13 7.94 5.61
N SER A 77 -5.13 7.37 6.30
CA SER A 77 -5.06 7.16 7.76
C SER A 77 -3.97 6.14 8.15
N GLN A 78 -3.54 6.15 9.41
CA GLN A 78 -2.72 5.06 9.99
C GLN A 78 -3.54 3.86 10.42
N HIS A 79 -4.85 4.07 10.59
CA HIS A 79 -5.76 3.08 11.12
C HIS A 79 -7.11 3.16 10.40
N TYR A 80 -7.72 2.00 10.21
CA TYR A 80 -9.08 1.81 9.75
C TYR A 80 -9.75 0.80 10.67
N ILE A 81 -10.96 1.09 11.13
CA ILE A 81 -11.74 0.23 12.05
C ILE A 81 -13.22 0.34 11.66
N THR A 82 -13.91 -0.80 11.62
CA THR A 82 -15.38 -0.91 11.60
C THR A 82 -15.90 -1.32 12.97
N SER A 83 -17.23 -1.31 13.16
CA SER A 83 -17.85 -1.58 14.47
C SER A 83 -17.78 -3.04 14.95
N SER A 84 -17.52 -4.00 14.06
CA SER A 84 -17.50 -5.44 14.38
C SER A 84 -16.24 -6.09 13.81
N CYS A 85 -15.45 -6.73 14.69
CA CYS A 85 -14.21 -7.43 14.34
C CYS A 85 -14.02 -8.59 15.34
N VAL A 86 -14.91 -9.57 15.25
CA VAL A 86 -14.97 -10.71 16.17
C VAL A 86 -14.18 -11.87 15.57
N ASP A 87 -13.25 -12.42 16.34
CA ASP A 87 -12.36 -13.52 15.94
C ASP A 87 -11.77 -13.38 14.51
N PRO A 88 -11.07 -12.25 14.22
CA PRO A 88 -10.62 -11.97 12.87
C PRO A 88 -9.40 -12.79 12.46
N LEU A 89 -9.38 -13.21 11.20
CA LEU A 89 -8.15 -13.63 10.51
C LEU A 89 -7.19 -12.43 10.40
N LYS A 90 -5.92 -12.64 10.71
CA LYS A 90 -4.88 -11.62 10.70
C LYS A 90 -3.92 -11.87 9.54
N VAL A 91 -3.96 -10.96 8.56
CA VAL A 91 -3.07 -10.95 7.40
C VAL A 91 -2.07 -9.81 7.56
N LEU A 92 -0.78 -10.13 7.59
CA LEU A 92 0.30 -9.16 7.71
C LEU A 92 1.02 -9.00 6.37
N GLN A 93 1.26 -7.76 5.98
CA GLN A 93 2.05 -7.38 4.82
C GLN A 93 3.27 -6.57 5.24
N TYR A 94 4.44 -6.86 4.65
CA TYR A 94 5.63 -6.03 4.88
C TYR A 94 6.63 -6.10 3.72
N ASN A 95 6.90 -4.96 3.09
CA ASN A 95 8.11 -4.78 2.28
C ASN A 95 9.32 -4.69 3.23
N LEU A 96 10.17 -5.72 3.19
CA LEU A 96 11.27 -5.88 4.15
C LEU A 96 12.43 -4.93 3.91
N TYR A 97 12.54 -4.33 2.72
CA TYR A 97 13.77 -3.71 2.19
C TYR A 97 14.94 -4.71 2.08
N TYR A 98 15.44 -4.97 0.87
CA TYR A 98 16.40 -6.09 0.61
C TYR A 98 17.61 -6.16 1.53
N THR A 99 18.07 -5.02 2.05
CA THR A 99 19.25 -4.89 2.91
C THR A 99 18.91 -4.52 4.35
N ASN A 100 17.70 -4.83 4.82
CA ASN A 100 17.33 -4.60 6.22
C ASN A 100 18.29 -5.35 7.15
N PRO A 101 18.99 -4.63 8.06
CA PRO A 101 20.06 -5.24 8.84
C PRO A 101 19.56 -6.11 9.99
N ASP A 102 18.31 -5.94 10.44
CA ASP A 102 17.79 -6.64 11.62
C ASP A 102 16.30 -6.97 11.52
N LEU A 103 16.01 -8.26 11.30
CA LEU A 103 14.65 -8.80 11.33
C LEU A 103 14.21 -9.28 12.71
N THR A 104 15.08 -9.26 13.72
CA THR A 104 14.80 -9.86 15.04
C THR A 104 13.52 -9.32 15.69
N PRO A 105 13.25 -7.99 15.71
CA PRO A 105 12.00 -7.47 16.27
C PRO A 105 10.76 -7.97 15.53
N PHE A 106 10.86 -8.11 14.20
CA PHE A 106 9.76 -8.58 13.36
C PHE A 106 9.49 -10.07 13.55
N LEU A 107 10.52 -10.92 13.55
CA LEU A 107 10.38 -12.35 13.80
C LEU A 107 9.82 -12.63 15.20
N ASN A 108 10.31 -11.91 16.22
CA ASN A 108 9.77 -12.00 17.58
C ASN A 108 8.30 -11.61 17.66
N TYR A 109 7.88 -10.62 16.88
CA TYR A 109 6.47 -10.23 16.79
C TYR A 109 5.62 -11.36 16.19
N LEU A 110 6.09 -12.00 15.10
CA LEU A 110 5.40 -13.13 14.49
C LEU A 110 5.32 -14.36 15.41
N THR A 111 6.33 -14.63 16.22
CA THR A 111 6.28 -15.73 17.21
C THR A 111 5.27 -15.47 18.33
N LYS A 112 5.14 -14.21 18.76
CA LYS A 112 4.29 -13.81 19.90
C LYS A 112 2.86 -13.48 19.50
N THR A 113 2.63 -13.17 18.23
CA THR A 113 1.34 -12.73 17.72
C THR A 113 0.74 -13.80 16.83
N ASP A 114 -0.53 -14.07 17.03
CA ASP A 114 -1.28 -15.02 16.22
C ASP A 114 -1.66 -14.41 14.86
N ILE A 115 -0.71 -14.45 13.90
CA ILE A 115 -0.89 -14.01 12.52
C ILE A 115 -1.09 -15.22 11.60
N ASP A 116 -2.14 -15.23 10.79
CA ASP A 116 -2.52 -16.38 9.96
C ASP A 116 -1.74 -16.46 8.65
N LEU A 117 -1.57 -15.31 8.00
CA LEU A 117 -0.88 -15.17 6.71
C LEU A 117 0.07 -13.98 6.75
N VAL A 118 1.30 -14.17 6.26
CA VAL A 118 2.29 -13.12 6.12
C VAL A 118 2.76 -13.05 4.66
N VAL A 119 2.65 -11.88 4.06
CA VAL A 119 3.07 -11.60 2.68
C VAL A 119 4.19 -10.56 2.69
N LEU A 120 5.34 -10.94 2.16
CA LEU A 120 6.57 -10.16 2.23
C LEU A 120 7.00 -9.73 0.82
N GLN A 121 7.52 -8.52 0.71
CA GLN A 121 8.18 -7.98 -0.48
C GLN A 121 9.62 -7.63 -0.15
N GLU A 122 10.46 -7.47 -1.18
CA GLU A 122 11.91 -7.25 -1.06
C GLU A 122 12.63 -8.26 -0.14
N THR A 123 12.19 -9.51 -0.21
CA THR A 123 12.80 -10.64 0.49
C THR A 123 14.07 -11.06 -0.25
N SER A 124 15.20 -11.08 0.46
CA SER A 124 16.48 -11.58 -0.02
C SER A 124 16.71 -13.02 0.49
N PRO A 125 17.68 -13.77 -0.06
CA PRO A 125 18.05 -15.08 0.48
C PRO A 125 18.39 -15.06 1.98
N TRP A 126 19.11 -14.02 2.43
CA TRP A 126 19.42 -13.83 3.85
C TRP A 126 18.16 -13.65 4.70
N HIS A 127 17.15 -12.92 4.22
CA HIS A 127 15.86 -12.83 4.91
C HIS A 127 15.24 -14.22 5.07
N GLY A 128 15.13 -14.99 3.98
CA GLY A 128 14.48 -16.30 4.04
C GLY A 128 15.18 -17.30 4.95
N GLU A 129 16.51 -17.29 5.03
CA GLU A 129 17.26 -18.08 6.02
C GLU A 129 16.81 -17.78 7.45
N ARG A 130 16.52 -16.52 7.77
CA ARG A 130 16.00 -16.13 9.09
C ARG A 130 14.55 -16.59 9.31
N PHE A 131 13.71 -16.58 8.27
CA PHE A 131 12.33 -17.09 8.35
C PHE A 131 12.25 -18.60 8.54
N MET A 132 13.31 -19.37 8.27
CA MET A 132 13.36 -20.80 8.61
C MET A 132 13.20 -21.06 10.12
N ALA A 133 13.58 -20.10 10.98
CA ALA A 133 13.35 -20.19 12.42
C ALA A 133 11.85 -20.24 12.79
N LEU A 134 10.97 -19.81 11.88
CA LEU A 134 9.52 -19.78 12.06
C LEU A 134 8.81 -20.99 11.45
N ILE A 135 9.52 -21.99 10.91
CA ILE A 135 8.90 -23.13 10.19
C ILE A 135 7.88 -23.91 11.03
N ASN A 136 8.09 -24.02 12.34
CA ASN A 136 7.14 -24.71 13.22
C ASN A 136 5.85 -23.90 13.44
N ASN A 137 5.92 -22.57 13.37
CA ASN A 137 4.78 -21.67 13.52
C ASN A 137 4.08 -21.41 12.17
N TYR A 138 4.85 -21.42 11.08
CA TYR A 138 4.42 -21.17 9.71
C TYR A 138 4.96 -22.28 8.78
N PRO A 139 4.35 -23.48 8.82
CA PRO A 139 4.85 -24.64 8.08
C PRO A 139 4.65 -24.53 6.56
N TYR A 140 3.76 -23.65 6.11
CA TYR A 140 3.49 -23.46 4.68
C TYR A 140 4.19 -22.20 4.19
N GLN A 141 5.18 -22.37 3.31
CA GLN A 141 5.99 -21.28 2.78
C GLN A 141 6.05 -21.34 1.26
N PHE A 142 6.06 -20.17 0.63
CA PHE A 142 6.25 -19.99 -0.81
C PHE A 142 7.27 -18.88 -1.06
N GLY A 143 8.24 -19.17 -1.94
CA GLY A 143 9.46 -18.36 -2.08
C GLY A 143 10.60 -18.88 -1.20
N GLY A 144 11.84 -18.78 -1.69
CA GLY A 144 13.05 -19.30 -1.06
C GLY A 144 13.45 -20.74 -1.44
N ALA A 145 12.63 -21.46 -2.21
CA ALA A 145 13.01 -22.78 -2.71
C ALA A 145 14.14 -22.67 -3.76
N PRO A 146 15.13 -23.60 -3.81
CA PRO A 146 16.30 -23.49 -4.67
C PRO A 146 16.01 -23.24 -6.16
N THR A 147 14.93 -23.84 -6.70
CA THR A 147 14.53 -23.70 -8.11
C THR A 147 13.64 -22.49 -8.39
N LEU A 148 12.99 -21.94 -7.37
CA LEU A 148 12.04 -20.84 -7.47
C LEU A 148 12.69 -19.49 -7.11
N GLY A 149 13.64 -19.48 -6.18
CA GLY A 149 14.16 -18.27 -5.55
C GLY A 149 13.04 -17.48 -4.89
N TYR A 150 13.09 -16.15 -4.99
CA TYR A 150 12.06 -15.23 -4.51
C TYR A 150 11.43 -14.50 -5.71
N PRO A 151 10.26 -14.95 -6.22
CA PRO A 151 9.64 -14.38 -7.41
C PRO A 151 9.36 -12.87 -7.25
N SER A 152 10.17 -12.03 -7.90
CA SER A 152 10.17 -10.56 -7.70
C SER A 152 10.36 -10.13 -6.24
N GLY A 153 11.20 -10.85 -5.50
CA GLY A 153 11.48 -10.56 -4.09
C GLY A 153 10.32 -10.88 -3.15
N GLN A 154 9.36 -11.70 -3.56
CA GLN A 154 8.21 -12.05 -2.74
C GLN A 154 8.44 -13.34 -1.94
N MET A 155 7.94 -13.37 -0.71
CA MET A 155 7.83 -14.56 0.13
C MET A 155 6.49 -14.55 0.85
N ILE A 156 5.84 -15.71 0.95
CA ILE A 156 4.56 -15.88 1.63
C ILE A 156 4.74 -17.00 2.63
N ILE A 157 4.37 -16.76 3.88
CA ILE A 157 4.34 -17.79 4.93
C ILE A 157 2.98 -17.81 5.60
N SER A 158 2.52 -19.00 5.97
CA SER A 158 1.17 -19.20 6.47
C SER A 158 1.14 -20.32 7.51
N LYS A 159 0.22 -20.19 8.46
CA LYS A 159 -0.13 -21.27 9.39
C LYS A 159 -0.91 -22.39 8.72
N GLN A 160 -1.64 -22.03 7.66
CA GLN A 160 -2.53 -22.93 6.92
C GLN A 160 -2.03 -23.20 5.50
N PRO A 161 -2.48 -24.29 4.85
CA PRO A 161 -2.01 -24.70 3.53
C PRO A 161 -2.01 -23.58 2.47
N LEU A 162 -0.93 -23.58 1.67
CA LEU A 162 -0.74 -22.74 0.51
C LEU A 162 -0.58 -23.63 -0.73
N ASN A 163 -1.38 -23.40 -1.76
CA ASN A 163 -1.19 -23.99 -3.09
C ASN A 163 -1.02 -22.85 -4.09
N LEU A 164 0.23 -22.40 -4.23
CA LEU A 164 0.57 -21.20 -4.98
C LEU A 164 1.49 -21.54 -6.15
N ARG A 165 1.43 -20.70 -7.18
CA ARG A 165 2.35 -20.72 -8.32
C ARG A 165 2.82 -19.30 -8.63
N ALA A 166 4.08 -19.18 -9.05
CA ALA A 166 4.63 -17.96 -9.57
C ALA A 166 4.59 -18.01 -11.10
N GLN A 167 4.13 -16.92 -11.71
CA GLN A 167 4.05 -16.81 -13.16
C GLN A 167 4.59 -15.45 -13.59
N ASN A 168 5.44 -15.47 -14.61
CA ASN A 168 5.99 -14.25 -15.17
C ASN A 168 4.92 -13.56 -16.03
N THR A 169 4.84 -12.24 -15.92
CA THR A 169 3.99 -11.43 -16.78
C THR A 169 4.74 -11.06 -18.07
N PRO A 170 4.04 -10.65 -19.13
CA PRO A 170 4.70 -10.11 -20.33
C PRO A 170 5.63 -8.92 -20.05
N ALA A 171 5.45 -8.25 -18.90
CA ALA A 171 6.27 -7.14 -18.43
C ALA A 171 7.57 -7.58 -17.72
N GLY A 172 7.83 -8.90 -17.58
CA GLY A 172 9.06 -9.43 -16.98
C GLY A 172 9.06 -9.54 -15.45
N HIS A 173 7.92 -9.28 -14.80
CA HIS A 173 7.75 -9.36 -13.35
C HIS A 173 6.83 -10.51 -12.96
N TYR A 174 7.09 -11.12 -11.80
CA TYR A 174 6.30 -12.24 -11.30
C TYR A 174 5.05 -11.76 -10.54
N MET A 175 3.94 -12.42 -10.83
CA MET A 175 2.78 -12.48 -9.93
C MET A 175 2.72 -13.87 -9.30
N ILE A 176 2.25 -13.94 -8.06
CA ILE A 176 1.98 -15.21 -7.38
C ILE A 176 0.46 -15.34 -7.29
N SER A 177 -0.05 -16.53 -7.64
CA SER A 177 -1.48 -16.81 -7.65
C SER A 177 -1.74 -18.22 -7.13
N GLY A 178 -2.89 -18.42 -6.49
CA GLY A 178 -3.33 -19.75 -6.11
C GLY A 178 -4.32 -19.69 -4.95
N ILE A 179 -4.21 -20.67 -4.05
CA ILE A 179 -5.18 -20.88 -2.98
C ILE A 179 -4.48 -20.77 -1.64
N TRP A 180 -5.06 -19.99 -0.74
CA TRP A 180 -4.76 -20.00 0.68
C TRP A 180 -5.95 -20.58 1.43
N GLN A 181 -5.73 -21.66 2.17
CA GLN A 181 -6.79 -22.31 2.95
C GLN A 181 -6.97 -21.57 4.29
N SER A 182 -7.75 -20.49 4.34
CA SER A 182 -7.83 -19.64 5.55
C SER A 182 -8.37 -20.36 6.80
N SER A 183 -9.20 -21.38 6.60
CA SER A 183 -9.63 -22.38 7.59
C SER A 183 -9.94 -23.70 6.86
N GLU A 184 -10.23 -24.80 7.55
CA GLU A 184 -10.53 -26.10 6.91
C GLU A 184 -11.61 -26.02 5.81
N GLU A 185 -12.60 -25.14 5.96
CA GLU A 185 -13.75 -25.02 5.05
C GLU A 185 -13.76 -23.75 4.19
N ARG A 186 -12.78 -22.84 4.36
CA ARG A 186 -12.76 -21.55 3.65
C ARG A 186 -11.50 -21.34 2.79
N PRO A 187 -11.48 -21.85 1.55
CA PRO A 187 -10.45 -21.52 0.58
C PRO A 187 -10.59 -20.07 0.10
N VAL A 188 -9.47 -19.36 0.02
CA VAL A 188 -9.36 -17.99 -0.48
C VAL A 188 -8.46 -17.98 -1.69
N SER A 189 -8.92 -17.44 -2.81
CA SER A 189 -8.05 -17.17 -3.94
C SER A 189 -7.07 -16.07 -3.58
N LEU A 190 -5.78 -16.40 -3.52
CA LEU A 190 -4.72 -15.49 -3.12
C LEU A 190 -3.92 -15.05 -4.34
N TYR A 191 -3.83 -13.75 -4.52
CA TYR A 191 -3.04 -13.08 -5.55
C TYR A 191 -2.07 -12.11 -4.89
N THR A 192 -0.78 -12.27 -5.16
CA THR A 192 0.25 -11.34 -4.67
C THR A 192 1.08 -10.79 -5.81
N ALA A 193 1.48 -9.54 -5.65
CA ALA A 193 2.36 -8.89 -6.59
C ALA A 193 3.26 -7.87 -5.91
N HIS A 194 4.42 -7.65 -6.52
CA HIS A 194 5.32 -6.55 -6.21
C HIS A 194 5.81 -5.95 -7.53
N PRO A 195 4.95 -5.20 -8.25
CA PRO A 195 5.35 -4.54 -9.48
C PRO A 195 6.46 -3.50 -9.23
N PRO A 196 7.23 -3.14 -10.28
CA PRO A 196 8.34 -2.23 -10.12
C PRO A 196 7.89 -0.83 -9.68
N SER A 197 8.76 -0.17 -8.91
CA SER A 197 8.60 1.24 -8.58
C SER A 197 8.61 2.11 -9.86
N PRO A 198 7.63 3.00 -10.09
CA PRO A 198 7.44 3.71 -11.35
C PRO A 198 8.42 4.89 -11.52
N ARG A 199 9.72 4.67 -11.28
CA ARG A 199 10.78 5.70 -11.32
C ARG A 199 11.12 6.16 -12.75
N THR A 200 10.73 5.38 -13.74
CA THR A 200 10.85 5.72 -15.16
C THR A 200 9.52 5.45 -15.87
N LYS A 201 9.34 6.03 -17.05
CA LYS A 201 8.16 5.77 -17.90
C LYS A 201 8.01 4.27 -18.20
N GLN A 202 9.11 3.56 -18.45
CA GLN A 202 9.09 2.13 -18.72
C GLN A 202 8.59 1.33 -17.51
N LEU A 203 9.19 1.53 -16.33
CA LEU A 203 8.78 0.83 -15.11
C LEU A 203 7.33 1.14 -14.73
N TRP A 204 6.88 2.37 -15.00
CA TRP A 204 5.48 2.76 -14.85
C TRP A 204 4.53 1.98 -15.77
N HIS A 205 4.91 1.76 -17.05
CA HIS A 205 4.16 0.91 -17.96
C HIS A 205 4.15 -0.55 -17.52
N GLU A 206 5.29 -1.08 -17.08
CA GLU A 206 5.43 -2.46 -16.58
C GLU A 206 4.57 -2.69 -15.34
N ARG A 207 4.61 -1.76 -14.36
CA ARG A 207 3.72 -1.77 -13.19
C ARG A 207 2.26 -1.84 -13.61
N ASN A 208 1.84 -0.97 -14.51
CA ASN A 208 0.46 -0.94 -15.00
C ASN A 208 0.04 -2.22 -15.74
N ALA A 209 0.93 -2.77 -16.57
CA ALA A 209 0.68 -4.00 -17.29
C ALA A 209 0.52 -5.18 -16.33
N LEU A 210 1.33 -5.24 -15.26
CA LEU A 210 1.18 -6.25 -14.22
C LEU A 210 -0.15 -6.09 -13.48
N ILE A 211 -0.51 -4.88 -13.03
CA ILE A 211 -1.78 -4.61 -12.33
C ILE A 211 -2.96 -5.06 -13.19
N GLY A 212 -3.00 -4.66 -14.46
CA GLY A 212 -4.07 -5.08 -15.36
C GLY A 212 -4.06 -6.58 -15.69
N SER A 213 -2.91 -7.25 -15.63
CA SER A 213 -2.86 -8.72 -15.77
C SER A 213 -3.43 -9.42 -14.54
N LEU A 214 -3.18 -8.87 -13.35
CA LEU A 214 -3.70 -9.39 -12.10
C LEU A 214 -5.20 -9.17 -11.98
N GLU A 215 -5.71 -8.02 -12.43
CA GLU A 215 -7.16 -7.73 -12.52
C GLU A 215 -7.88 -8.77 -13.38
N ARG A 216 -7.40 -8.99 -14.61
CA ARG A 216 -7.96 -10.03 -15.48
C ARG A 216 -7.89 -11.43 -14.86
N LEU A 217 -6.81 -11.75 -14.15
CA LEU A 217 -6.67 -13.06 -13.52
C LEU A 217 -7.65 -13.24 -12.36
N ALA A 218 -7.83 -12.20 -11.56
CA ALA A 218 -8.72 -12.22 -10.40
C ALA A 218 -10.21 -12.32 -10.80
N ASP A 219 -10.59 -11.87 -11.99
CA ASP A 219 -11.93 -12.08 -12.55
C ASP A 219 -12.28 -13.57 -12.79
N TYR A 220 -11.26 -14.41 -12.95
CA TYR A 220 -11.41 -15.88 -13.08
C TYR A 220 -11.10 -16.62 -11.79
N SER A 221 -11.22 -15.94 -10.65
CA SER A 221 -11.03 -16.54 -9.33
C SER A 221 -11.97 -17.75 -9.13
N PRO A 222 -11.44 -18.93 -8.74
CA PRO A 222 -12.26 -20.13 -8.55
C PRO A 222 -13.09 -20.13 -7.26
N TYR A 223 -12.86 -19.18 -6.35
CA TYR A 223 -13.50 -19.13 -5.03
C TYR A 223 -14.17 -17.79 -4.77
N ALA A 224 -15.20 -17.81 -3.92
CA ALA A 224 -15.99 -16.65 -3.56
C ALA A 224 -15.13 -15.56 -2.89
N ASP A 225 -14.25 -15.95 -1.95
CA ASP A 225 -13.31 -15.06 -1.30
C ASP A 225 -12.05 -14.91 -2.17
N THR A 226 -11.76 -13.67 -2.60
CA THR A 226 -10.58 -13.33 -3.38
C THR A 226 -9.81 -12.22 -2.71
N LEU A 227 -8.53 -12.50 -2.44
CA LEU A 227 -7.59 -11.59 -1.78
C LEU A 227 -6.47 -11.21 -2.74
N ILE A 228 -6.30 -9.90 -2.95
CA ILE A 228 -5.18 -9.33 -3.70
C ILE A 228 -4.35 -8.49 -2.73
N ILE A 229 -3.06 -8.77 -2.61
CA ILE A 229 -2.21 -8.14 -1.60
C ILE A 229 -0.78 -7.90 -2.09
N GLY A 230 -0.19 -6.75 -1.76
CA GLY A 230 1.20 -6.46 -2.11
C GLY A 230 1.59 -4.98 -2.04
N ASP A 231 2.87 -4.70 -2.27
CA ASP A 231 3.34 -3.34 -2.53
C ASP A 231 3.16 -3.07 -4.03
N PHE A 232 2.12 -2.30 -4.37
CA PHE A 232 1.76 -2.07 -5.77
C PHE A 232 2.49 -0.87 -6.38
N ASN A 233 3.31 -0.16 -5.59
CA ASN A 233 3.97 1.07 -6.04
C ASN A 233 2.98 2.05 -6.73
N LEU A 234 1.73 2.07 -6.26
CA LEU A 234 0.63 2.87 -6.77
C LEU A 234 -0.03 3.57 -5.59
N SER A 235 0.05 4.90 -5.53
CA SER A 235 -0.58 5.63 -4.43
C SER A 235 -2.11 5.52 -4.49
N ALA A 236 -2.73 5.30 -3.31
CA ALA A 236 -4.17 5.33 -3.14
C ALA A 236 -4.83 6.67 -3.52
N ASN A 237 -4.06 7.76 -3.58
CA ASN A 237 -4.55 9.07 -3.98
C ASN A 237 -4.62 9.28 -5.50
N THR A 238 -4.19 8.30 -6.29
CA THR A 238 -4.26 8.38 -7.76
C THR A 238 -5.64 8.00 -8.27
N LYS A 239 -6.08 8.63 -9.36
CA LYS A 239 -7.32 8.23 -10.04
C LYS A 239 -7.29 6.77 -10.50
N ARG A 240 -6.11 6.25 -10.89
CA ARG A 240 -5.95 4.85 -11.29
C ARG A 240 -6.31 3.88 -10.17
N PHE A 241 -5.87 4.14 -8.94
CA PHE A 241 -6.22 3.31 -7.78
C PHE A 241 -7.73 3.19 -7.60
N ASN A 242 -8.46 4.30 -7.79
CA ASN A 242 -9.92 4.33 -7.65
C ASN A 242 -10.69 3.67 -8.82
N THR A 243 -9.99 3.21 -9.86
CA THR A 243 -10.61 2.61 -11.06
C THR A 243 -10.26 1.15 -11.28
N ILE A 244 -9.26 0.64 -10.56
CA ILE A 244 -8.87 -0.78 -10.60
C ILE A 244 -9.62 -1.52 -9.50
N TYR A 245 -9.95 -2.78 -9.74
CA TYR A 245 -10.59 -3.64 -8.72
C TYR A 245 -11.88 -3.02 -8.12
N ASN A 246 -12.74 -2.39 -8.94
CA ASN A 246 -13.89 -1.62 -8.46
C ASN A 246 -14.89 -2.42 -7.60
N ASP A 247 -14.96 -3.74 -7.80
CA ASP A 247 -15.82 -4.65 -7.02
C ASP A 247 -15.16 -5.12 -5.71
N TYR A 248 -13.94 -4.67 -5.43
CA TYR A 248 -13.19 -5.08 -4.25
C TYR A 248 -13.26 -4.02 -3.16
N HIS A 249 -13.40 -4.48 -1.93
CA HIS A 249 -13.25 -3.65 -0.74
C HIS A 249 -11.77 -3.46 -0.43
N THR A 250 -11.39 -2.23 -0.11
CA THR A 250 -10.04 -1.89 0.33
C THR A 250 -10.08 -0.77 1.37
N ALA A 251 -9.07 -0.73 2.23
CA ALA A 251 -8.88 0.32 3.22
C ALA A 251 -7.42 0.79 3.15
N PRO A 252 -7.10 1.82 2.35
CA PRO A 252 -5.73 2.31 2.22
C PRO A 252 -5.21 2.87 3.55
N ILE A 253 -4.01 2.47 3.93
CA ILE A 253 -3.32 3.03 5.09
C ILE A 253 -1.90 3.45 4.72
N GLN A 254 -1.39 4.49 5.36
CA GLN A 254 -0.11 5.08 4.99
C GLN A 254 1.08 4.21 5.42
N SER A 255 1.73 3.58 4.45
CA SER A 255 2.81 2.62 4.68
C SER A 255 4.19 3.16 4.32
N TRP A 256 4.28 4.14 3.40
CA TRP A 256 5.55 4.61 2.83
C TRP A 256 5.57 6.12 2.56
N PRO A 257 6.71 6.83 2.68
CA PRO A 257 7.95 6.35 3.27
C PRO A 257 7.90 6.48 4.80
N ARG A 258 8.34 5.44 5.51
CA ARG A 258 8.51 5.43 6.96
C ARG A 258 9.72 6.24 7.38
N GLU A 259 10.81 6.10 6.63
CA GLU A 259 12.07 6.80 6.85
C GLU A 259 12.77 7.11 5.53
N LEU A 260 13.65 8.09 5.55
CA LEU A 260 14.56 8.41 4.46
C LEU A 260 15.98 8.47 5.02
N LYS A 261 16.84 7.53 4.62
CA LYS A 261 18.23 7.41 5.13
C LYS A 261 18.29 7.39 6.68
N GLY A 262 17.39 6.63 7.32
CA GLY A 262 17.29 6.52 8.78
C GLY A 262 16.60 7.70 9.48
N ILE A 263 16.18 8.74 8.75
CA ILE A 263 15.40 9.85 9.31
C ILE A 263 13.92 9.52 9.19
N SER A 264 13.22 9.41 10.33
CA SER A 264 11.78 9.15 10.36
C SER A 264 11.01 10.25 9.62
N ILE A 265 10.13 9.83 8.72
CA ILE A 265 9.26 10.73 7.96
C ILE A 265 7.94 10.93 8.72
N PRO A 266 7.47 12.17 8.94
CA PRO A 266 6.20 12.42 9.62
C PRO A 266 5.03 11.71 8.95
N SER A 267 4.15 11.10 9.75
CA SER A 267 3.07 10.26 9.25
C SER A 267 2.20 10.99 8.23
N PHE A 268 1.78 12.23 8.50
CA PHE A 268 0.98 13.06 7.59
C PHE A 268 1.58 13.37 6.21
N THR A 269 2.82 12.97 5.94
CA THR A 269 3.47 13.13 4.62
C THR A 269 3.56 11.85 3.81
N ARG A 270 3.17 10.72 4.41
CA ARG A 270 3.26 9.38 3.85
C ARG A 270 2.08 9.10 2.92
N ILE A 271 2.22 8.09 2.09
CA ILE A 271 1.21 7.60 1.14
C ILE A 271 0.95 6.11 1.39
N ALA A 272 -0.18 5.63 0.86
CA ALA A 272 -0.54 4.22 0.87
C ALA A 272 -0.14 3.61 -0.48
N ILE A 273 0.82 2.69 -0.49
CA ILE A 273 1.22 1.90 -1.66
C ILE A 273 1.18 0.39 -1.41
N ASP A 274 1.15 0.00 -0.12
CA ASP A 274 0.93 -1.36 0.35
C ASP A 274 -0.57 -1.64 0.47
N HIS A 275 -1.11 -2.40 -0.47
CA HIS A 275 -2.54 -2.56 -0.64
C HIS A 275 -3.03 -3.98 -0.38
N LEU A 276 -4.25 -4.05 0.13
CA LEU A 276 -5.04 -5.26 0.24
C LEU A 276 -6.43 -4.93 -0.30
N TRP A 277 -6.86 -5.72 -1.28
CA TRP A 277 -8.21 -5.72 -1.83
C TRP A 277 -8.85 -7.07 -1.56
N ILE A 278 -10.09 -7.06 -1.10
CA ILE A 278 -10.88 -8.27 -0.87
C ILE A 278 -12.21 -8.17 -1.60
N LYS A 279 -12.55 -9.22 -2.36
CA LYS A 279 -13.88 -9.42 -2.94
C LYS A 279 -14.46 -10.70 -2.36
N ASN A 280 -15.73 -10.66 -2.04
CA ASN A 280 -16.51 -11.81 -1.63
C ASN A 280 -17.75 -11.91 -2.54
N ALA A 281 -18.07 -13.13 -2.99
CA ALA A 281 -19.24 -13.39 -3.83
C ALA A 281 -20.36 -14.18 -3.11
N GLU A 282 -20.13 -14.64 -1.87
CA GLU A 282 -21.03 -15.55 -1.15
C GLU A 282 -21.10 -15.23 0.36
N SER A 283 -22.29 -15.34 0.93
CA SER A 283 -22.49 -15.22 2.39
C SER A 283 -22.17 -16.54 3.10
N PRO A 284 -21.50 -16.52 4.27
CA PRO A 284 -21.08 -15.32 4.99
C PRO A 284 -19.77 -14.75 4.44
N SER A 285 -19.61 -13.43 4.52
CA SER A 285 -18.60 -12.71 3.73
C SER A 285 -17.36 -12.33 4.53
N LEU A 286 -16.16 -12.55 3.98
CA LEU A 286 -14.94 -12.07 4.61
C LEU A 286 -14.73 -10.58 4.23
N SER A 287 -14.52 -9.73 5.23
CA SER A 287 -14.41 -8.28 5.04
C SER A 287 -13.35 -7.66 5.93
N ILE A 288 -12.78 -6.52 5.51
CA ILE A 288 -11.81 -5.76 6.31
C ILE A 288 -12.55 -5.12 7.49
N CYS A 289 -12.30 -5.61 8.71
CA CYS A 289 -12.83 -4.99 9.93
C CYS A 289 -11.86 -4.04 10.60
N LYS A 290 -10.55 -4.28 10.44
CA LYS A 290 -9.50 -3.38 10.93
C LYS A 290 -8.28 -3.44 10.03
N ARG A 291 -7.59 -2.30 9.87
CA ARG A 291 -6.27 -2.24 9.23
C ARG A 291 -5.41 -1.23 9.97
N GLU A 292 -4.18 -1.57 10.31
CA GLU A 292 -3.29 -0.66 11.02
C GLU A 292 -1.83 -0.83 10.65
N VAL A 293 -1.09 0.27 10.77
CA VAL A 293 0.35 0.31 10.60
C VAL A 293 1.03 -0.15 11.89
N LEU A 294 2.09 -0.95 11.76
CA LEU A 294 2.96 -1.38 12.85
C LEU A 294 4.28 -0.57 12.80
N PRO A 295 4.41 0.52 13.57
CA PRO A 295 5.55 1.44 13.46
C PRO A 295 6.83 0.93 14.14
N GLN A 296 6.76 -0.15 14.92
CA GLN A 296 7.81 -0.61 15.81
C GLN A 296 9.01 -1.27 15.11
N PHE A 297 8.88 -1.64 13.83
CA PHE A 297 9.97 -2.27 13.08
C PHE A 297 10.85 -1.21 12.41
N SER A 298 12.16 -1.45 12.43
CA SER A 298 13.19 -0.63 11.78
C SER A 298 13.84 -1.37 10.62
N GLY A 299 14.62 -0.65 9.82
CA GLY A 299 15.44 -1.25 8.76
C GLY A 299 14.75 -1.38 7.40
N SER A 300 13.48 -0.98 7.30
CA SER A 300 12.75 -0.79 6.05
C SER A 300 12.21 0.64 5.97
N ASP A 301 12.16 1.19 4.76
CA ASP A 301 11.46 2.43 4.45
C ASP A 301 9.94 2.24 4.30
N HIS A 302 9.44 1.01 4.38
CA HIS A 302 8.02 0.71 4.55
C HIS A 302 7.69 0.43 6.01
N SER A 303 6.44 0.68 6.38
CA SER A 303 5.87 0.21 7.63
C SER A 303 5.15 -1.12 7.40
N ALA A 304 5.29 -2.09 8.30
CA ALA A 304 4.47 -3.30 8.23
C ALA A 304 2.99 -2.93 8.46
N VAL A 305 2.09 -3.64 7.77
CA VAL A 305 0.65 -3.42 7.81
C VAL A 305 -0.03 -4.70 8.22
N ILE A 306 -0.88 -4.66 9.24
CA ILE A 306 -1.76 -5.77 9.59
C ILE A 306 -3.19 -5.45 9.20
N THR A 307 -3.84 -6.44 8.59
CA THR A 307 -5.24 -6.39 8.18
C THR A 307 -5.98 -7.50 8.90
N TYR A 308 -7.09 -7.12 9.52
CA TYR A 308 -8.00 -8.01 10.23
C TYR A 308 -9.22 -8.23 9.36
N LEU A 309 -9.47 -9.50 9.04
CA LEU A 309 -10.57 -9.93 8.21
C LEU A 309 -11.56 -10.70 9.09
N SER A 310 -12.78 -10.20 9.20
CA SER A 310 -13.85 -10.83 9.98
C SER A 310 -14.97 -11.26 9.06
N VAL A 311 -15.62 -12.34 9.44
CA VAL A 311 -16.88 -12.75 8.83
C VAL A 311 -17.96 -11.72 9.19
N GLN A 312 -18.67 -11.24 8.17
CA GLN A 312 -19.88 -10.43 8.28
C GLN A 312 -21.05 -11.18 7.67
#